data_AF-A0A257YK16-F1
#
_entry.id   AF-A0A257YK16-F1
#
_cell.length_a   1.000
_cell.length_b   1.000
_cell.length_c   1.000
_cell.angle_alpha   90.00
_cell.angle_beta   90.00
_cell.angle_gamma   90.00
#
_symmetry.space_group_name_H-M   'P 1'
#
loop_
_entity.id
_entity.type
_entity.pdbx_description
1 polymer ?
#
loop_
_entity_poly.entity_id
_entity_poly.type
_entity_poly.pdbx_seq_one_letter_code
_entity_poly.pdbx_strand_id
1 'polypeptide(L)'
;MRAPANIPHQYGVAPVAISRFFALYLAQICWLVLGAFLLANAVWPSACQPTTVAKFVSCSIHLPDNRGWIESALLTWLWSTPLLIGLEISRRLNPPRRR
;
A
#
# COMPACT_ATOMS: atom_id res chain seq x y z
N MET A 1 41.64 2.38 19.79
CA MET A 1 40.90 1.09 19.79
C MET A 1 39.41 1.41 19.66
N ARG A 2 38.78 1.04 18.54
CA ARG A 2 37.33 1.27 18.32
C ARG A 2 36.57 0.11 18.94
N ALA A 3 35.73 0.39 19.93
CA ALA A 3 34.78 -0.58 20.46
C ALA A 3 33.80 -0.97 19.34
N PRO A 4 33.50 -2.26 19.13
CA PRO A 4 32.46 -2.65 18.19
C PRO A 4 31.11 -2.15 18.72
N ALA A 5 30.38 -1.40 17.89
CA ALA A 5 29.01 -1.02 18.17
C ALA A 5 28.18 -2.30 18.28
N ASN A 6 27.92 -2.73 19.52
CA ASN A 6 26.96 -3.77 19.81
C ASN A 6 25.57 -3.20 19.53
N ILE A 7 25.10 -3.35 18.30
CA ILE A 7 23.70 -3.14 17.95
C ILE A 7 22.97 -4.37 18.53
N PRO A 8 22.18 -4.24 19.61
CA PRO A 8 21.45 -5.38 20.13
C PRO A 8 20.41 -5.75 19.08
N HIS A 9 20.71 -6.79 18.32
CA HIS A 9 19.78 -7.44 17.43
C HIS A 9 18.71 -8.10 18.30
N GLN A 10 17.63 -7.35 18.56
CA GLN A 10 16.44 -7.78 19.28
C GLN A 10 15.64 -8.75 18.39
N TYR A 11 16.18 -9.95 18.18
CA TYR A 11 15.46 -11.06 17.57
C TYR A 11 14.82 -11.89 18.67
N GLY A 12 13.73 -11.35 19.23
CA GLY A 12 12.81 -12.16 20.01
C GLY A 12 12.14 -13.17 19.10
N VAL A 13 12.45 -14.45 19.27
CA VAL A 13 11.62 -15.58 18.84
C VAL A 13 10.34 -15.61 19.68
N ALA A 14 9.54 -14.54 19.58
CA ALA A 14 8.21 -14.52 20.17
C ALA A 14 7.30 -15.39 19.29
N PRO A 15 6.48 -16.29 19.87
CA PRO A 15 5.40 -16.93 19.11
C PRO A 15 4.63 -15.81 18.42
N VAL A 16 4.42 -15.92 17.11
CA VAL A 16 3.80 -14.86 16.33
C VAL A 16 2.39 -14.68 16.88
N ALA A 17 2.25 -13.69 17.78
CA ALA A 17 1.02 -13.49 18.52
C ALA A 17 -0.10 -13.26 17.50
N ILE A 18 -1.24 -13.91 17.69
CA ILE A 18 -2.45 -13.76 16.86
C ILE A 18 -2.78 -12.28 16.62
N SER A 19 -2.46 -11.42 17.58
CA SER A 19 -2.57 -9.96 17.49
C SER A 19 -1.83 -9.35 16.28
N ARG A 20 -0.65 -9.86 15.90
CA ARG A 20 0.12 -9.36 14.74
C ARG A 20 -0.58 -9.70 13.43
N PHE A 21 -1.10 -10.93 13.30
CA PHE A 21 -1.87 -11.32 12.13
C PHE A 21 -3.18 -10.54 12.05
N PHE A 22 -3.88 -10.39 13.17
CA PHE A 22 -5.11 -9.61 13.23
C PHE A 22 -4.89 -8.16 12.78
N ALA A 23 -3.86 -7.48 13.31
CA ALA A 23 -3.53 -6.12 12.91
C ALA A 23 -3.19 -6.01 11.41
N LEU A 24 -2.45 -6.99 10.86
CA LEU A 24 -2.13 -7.05 9.44
C LEU A 24 -3.37 -7.19 8.54
N TYR A 25 -4.31 -8.07 8.91
CA TYR A 25 -5.54 -8.24 8.15
C TYR A 25 -6.49 -7.04 8.31
N LEU A 26 -6.55 -6.47 9.51
CA LEU A 26 -7.35 -5.26 9.75
C LEU A 26 -6.83 -4.09 8.92
N ALA A 27 -5.51 -3.87 8.89
CA ALA A 27 -4.90 -2.84 8.05
C ALA A 27 -5.20 -3.06 6.56
N GLN A 28 -5.17 -4.32 6.08
CA GLN A 28 -5.55 -4.64 4.70
C GLN A 28 -7.03 -4.35 4.41
N ILE A 29 -7.94 -4.71 5.32
CA ILE A 29 -9.37 -4.42 5.17
C ILE A 29 -9.59 -2.90 5.15
N CYS A 30 -9.02 -2.18 6.11
CA CYS A 30 -9.10 -0.71 6.16
C CYS A 30 -8.54 -0.08 4.87
N TRP A 31 -7.46 -0.63 4.31
CA TRP A 31 -6.89 -0.18 3.06
C TRP A 31 -7.84 -0.36 1.88
N LEU A 32 -8.50 -1.52 1.76
CA LEU A 32 -9.48 -1.78 0.70
C LEU A 32 -10.73 -0.91 0.85
N VAL A 33 -11.24 -0.76 2.07
CA VAL A 33 -12.39 0.11 2.38
C VAL A 33 -12.07 1.56 2.04
N LEU A 34 -10.88 2.04 2.39
CA LEU A 34 -10.42 3.38 2.03
C LEU A 34 -10.43 3.58 0.51
N GLY A 35 -9.92 2.61 -0.24
CA GLY A 35 -9.94 2.66 -1.71
C GLY A 35 -11.34 2.74 -2.28
N ALA A 36 -12.26 1.88 -1.82
CA ALA A 36 -13.66 1.89 -2.25
C ALA A 36 -14.36 3.21 -1.92
N PHE A 37 -14.12 3.75 -0.72
CA PHE A 37 -14.65 5.04 -0.30
C PHE A 37 -14.15 6.17 -1.19
N LEU A 38 -12.84 6.22 -1.46
CA LEU A 38 -12.27 7.23 -2.35
C LEU A 38 -12.80 7.08 -3.78
N LEU A 39 -12.97 5.86 -4.28
CA LEU A 39 -13.49 5.60 -5.62
C LEU A 39 -14.94 6.06 -5.78
N ALA A 40 -15.77 5.84 -4.77
CA ALA A 40 -17.18 6.22 -4.76
C ALA A 40 -17.39 7.74 -4.64
N ASN A 41 -16.46 8.45 -3.98
CA ASN A 41 -16.55 9.90 -3.76
C ASN A 41 -15.70 10.73 -4.75
N ALA A 42 -14.85 10.10 -5.55
CA ALA A 42 -14.04 10.80 -6.54
C ALA A 42 -14.88 11.23 -7.74
N VAL A 43 -14.68 12.48 -8.16
CA VAL A 43 -15.33 13.04 -9.35
C VAL A 43 -14.42 12.77 -10.54
N TRP A 44 -14.83 11.85 -11.41
CA TRP A 44 -14.10 11.57 -12.64
C TRP A 44 -14.53 12.53 -13.74
N PRO A 45 -13.60 13.24 -14.42
CA PRO A 45 -13.96 14.05 -15.57
C PRO A 45 -14.51 13.17 -16.69
N SER A 46 -15.54 13.65 -17.39
CA SER A 46 -16.25 12.91 -18.45
C SER A 46 -15.35 12.42 -19.59
N ALA A 47 -14.20 13.07 -19.81
CA ALA A 47 -13.18 12.65 -20.77
C ALA A 47 -12.37 11.40 -20.33
N CYS A 48 -12.43 11.05 -19.04
CA CYS A 48 -11.67 9.97 -18.41
C CYS A 48 -12.62 9.02 -17.68
N GLN A 49 -13.55 8.42 -18.43
CA GLN A 49 -14.32 7.29 -17.92
C GLN A 49 -13.45 6.02 -17.92
N PRO A 50 -13.45 5.26 -16.81
CA PRO A 50 -12.64 4.07 -16.68
C PRO A 50 -13.31 2.88 -17.38
N THR A 51 -13.27 2.89 -18.71
CA THR A 51 -13.79 1.77 -19.52
C THR A 51 -12.84 0.59 -19.60
N THR A 52 -11.57 0.77 -19.23
CA THR A 52 -10.54 -0.28 -19.28
C THR A 52 -9.48 -0.02 -18.20
N VAL A 53 -8.88 -1.10 -17.66
CA VAL A 53 -7.85 -1.03 -16.61
C VAL A 53 -6.68 -0.13 -16.99
N ALA A 54 -6.26 -0.16 -18.26
CA ALA A 54 -5.20 0.71 -18.78
C ALA A 54 -5.60 2.20 -18.73
N LYS A 55 -6.85 2.52 -19.10
CA LYS A 55 -7.38 3.89 -18.99
C LYS A 55 -7.49 4.34 -17.54
N PHE A 56 -7.82 3.42 -16.63
CA PHE A 56 -7.87 3.73 -15.20
C PHE A 56 -6.51 4.20 -14.67
N VAL A 57 -5.42 3.53 -15.06
CA VAL A 57 -4.05 3.93 -14.69
C VAL A 57 -3.65 5.24 -15.37
N SER A 58 -3.88 5.40 -16.67
CA SER A 58 -3.48 6.62 -17.39
C SER A 58 -4.26 7.85 -16.93
N CYS A 59 -5.56 7.71 -16.67
CA CYS A 59 -6.41 8.78 -16.17
C CYS A 59 -6.15 9.10 -14.69
N SER A 60 -5.62 8.15 -13.91
CA SER A 60 -5.27 8.41 -12.50
C SER A 60 -4.26 9.53 -12.33
N ILE A 61 -3.34 9.73 -13.27
CA ILE A 61 -2.28 10.75 -13.20
C ILE A 61 -2.88 12.17 -13.28
N HIS A 62 -4.02 12.31 -13.95
CA HIS A 62 -4.75 13.57 -14.13
C HIS A 62 -5.84 13.81 -13.08
N LEU A 63 -6.06 12.87 -12.16
CA LEU A 63 -7.03 13.07 -11.07
C LEU A 63 -6.75 14.30 -10.19
N PRO A 64 -5.50 14.63 -9.79
CA PRO A 64 -5.25 15.77 -8.90
C PRO A 64 -5.39 17.14 -9.59
N ASP A 65 -5.65 17.19 -10.91
CA ASP A 65 -5.79 18.46 -11.65
C ASP A 65 -6.99 19.29 -11.15
N ASN A 66 -7.99 18.66 -10.54
CA ASN A 66 -9.19 19.32 -10.00
C ASN A 66 -9.02 19.86 -8.57
N ARG A 67 -7.82 19.78 -7.97
CA ARG A 67 -7.45 20.28 -6.62
C ARG A 67 -8.26 19.69 -5.44
N GLY A 68 -9.02 18.61 -5.62
CA GLY A 68 -9.70 17.93 -4.53
C GLY A 68 -8.77 17.01 -3.75
N TRP A 69 -8.93 17.01 -2.43
CA TRP A 69 -8.19 16.12 -1.53
C TRP A 69 -8.55 14.65 -1.76
N ILE A 70 -9.79 14.37 -2.15
CA ILE A 70 -10.28 13.01 -2.46
C ILE A 70 -9.59 12.45 -3.69
N GLU A 71 -9.43 13.26 -4.74
CA GLU A 71 -8.81 12.83 -6.00
C GLU A 71 -7.31 12.61 -5.83
N SER A 72 -6.64 13.49 -5.07
CA SER A 72 -5.23 13.36 -4.71
C SER A 72 -4.98 12.11 -3.83
N ALA A 73 -5.89 11.85 -2.89
CA ALA A 73 -5.84 10.65 -2.04
C ALA A 73 -6.09 9.37 -2.87
N LEU A 74 -7.02 9.40 -3.83
CA LEU A 74 -7.28 8.26 -4.71
C LEU A 74 -6.07 7.95 -5.60
N LEU A 75 -5.41 8.96 -6.16
CA LEU A 75 -4.14 8.77 -6.88
C LEU A 75 -3.11 8.11 -5.96
N THR A 76 -2.91 8.63 -4.75
CA THR A 76 -1.94 8.07 -3.81
C THR A 76 -2.27 6.61 -3.49
N TRP A 77 -3.54 6.31 -3.25
CA TRP A 77 -4.01 4.95 -3.00
C TRP A 77 -3.76 4.02 -4.20
N LEU A 78 -4.05 4.49 -5.42
CA LEU A 78 -3.83 3.73 -6.65
C LEU A 78 -2.36 3.38 -6.86
N TRP A 79 -1.47 4.33 -6.59
CA TRP A 79 -0.04 4.16 -6.84
C TRP A 79 0.69 3.45 -5.70
N SER A 80 0.13 3.47 -4.50
CA SER A 80 0.68 2.70 -3.38
C SER A 80 0.27 1.22 -3.39
N THR A 81 -0.90 0.85 -3.96
CA THR A 81 -1.29 -0.57 -4.12
C THR A 81 -0.28 -1.44 -4.89
N PRO A 82 0.23 -1.08 -6.09
CA PRO A 82 1.22 -1.89 -6.79
C PRO A 82 2.55 -1.95 -6.02
N LEU A 83 2.88 -0.90 -5.27
CA LEU A 83 4.09 -0.85 -4.45
C LEU A 83 4.00 -1.82 -3.27
N LEU A 84 2.86 -1.85 -2.58
CA LEU A 84 2.57 -2.81 -1.51
C LEU A 84 2.57 -4.25 -2.02
N ILE A 85 1.96 -4.49 -3.18
CA ILE A 85 1.98 -5.81 -3.84
C ILE A 85 3.41 -6.20 -4.20
N GLY A 86 4.18 -5.28 -4.78
CA GLY A 86 5.59 -5.51 -5.11
C GLY A 86 6.43 -5.87 -3.88
N LEU A 87 6.23 -5.18 -2.75
CA LEU A 87 6.90 -5.48 -1.48
C LEU A 87 6.48 -6.83 -0.89
N GLU A 88 5.22 -7.22 -1.04
CA GLU A 88 4.73 -8.53 -0.61
C GLU A 88 5.31 -9.64 -1.49
N ILE A 89 5.39 -9.43 -2.80
CA ILE A 89 6.03 -10.35 -3.75
C ILE A 89 7.52 -10.47 -3.43
N SER A 90 8.23 -9.37 -3.23
CA SER A 90 9.66 -9.40 -2.89
C SER A 90 9.92 -10.15 -1.59
N ARG A 91 9.03 -10.00 -0.60
CA ARG A 91 9.09 -10.74 0.67
C ARG A 91 8.87 -12.24 0.49
N ARG A 92 8.02 -12.64 -0.46
CA ARG A 92 7.75 -14.06 -0.77
C ARG A 92 8.86 -14.69 -1.60
N LEU A 93 9.45 -13.95 -2.54
CA LEU A 93 10.53 -14.43 -3.41
C LEU A 93 11.88 -14.47 -2.70
N ASN A 94 12.13 -13.54 -1.79
CA ASN A 94 13.33 -13.51 -0.97
C ASN A 94 12.95 -13.66 0.51
N PRO A 95 12.43 -14.84 0.92
CA PRO A 95 12.11 -15.07 2.31
C PRO A 95 13.39 -14.86 3.11
N PRO A 96 13.34 -14.13 4.25
CA PRO A 96 14.52 -13.89 5.06
C PRO A 96 15.18 -15.24 5.36
N ARG A 97 16.44 -15.39 4.94
CA ARG A 97 17.22 -16.62 5.07
C ARG A 97 17.28 -16.98 6.55
N ARG A 98 16.47 -17.94 7.01
CA ARG A 98 16.59 -18.55 8.33
C ARG A 98 17.96 -19.23 8.38
N ARG A 99 18.93 -18.63 9.07
CA ARG A 99 20.15 -19.28 9.54
C ARG A 99 20.08 -19.36 11.05
#